data_AF-A0A934WT33-F1
#
_entry.id   AF-A0A934WT33-F1
#
_cell.length_a   1.000
_cell.length_b   1.000
_cell.length_c   1.000
_cell.angle_alpha   90.00
_cell.angle_beta   90.00
_cell.angle_gamma   90.00
#
_symmetry.space_group_name_H-M   'P 1'
#
loop_
_entity.id
_entity.type
_entity.pdbx_description
1 polymer ?
#
loop_
_entity_poly.entity_id
_entity_poly.type
_entity_poly.pdbx_seq_one_letter_code
_entity_poly.pdbx_strand_id
1 'polypeptide(L)'
;HDVGTCYRCHTTIEPMVSKQWFVRMEPLAKPAIKAVREGETKFIPERFEKVYFHWMENIKDWCISRQLWWGHRIPAYYCEDCGDVTVAKDAPDCCCHCGGTHLTQDEDTLDTWFSSALWPFSTLGWPENTDDLKYFYPTSTLVTGYDIIFFWVARMIFSAIEQTGKAP
;
A
#
# COMPACT_ATOMS: atom_id res chain seq x y z
N HIS A 1 17.08 -4.90 27.41
CA HIS A 1 16.06 -3.98 26.88
C HIS A 1 16.37 -3.85 25.40
N ASP A 2 15.36 -3.99 24.52
CA ASP A 2 15.56 -3.90 23.07
C ASP A 2 14.96 -2.56 22.62
N VAL A 3 15.80 -1.65 22.11
CA VAL A 3 15.40 -0.30 21.71
C VAL A 3 15.24 -0.28 20.20
N GLY A 4 14.07 0.10 19.72
CA GLY A 4 13.82 0.23 18.29
C GLY A 4 14.75 1.25 17.64
N THR A 5 15.43 0.86 16.56
CA THR A 5 16.29 1.74 15.76
C THR A 5 15.79 1.78 14.32
N CYS A 6 15.99 2.92 13.66
CA CYS A 6 15.66 3.06 12.24
C CYS A 6 16.53 2.10 11.42
N TYR A 7 15.91 1.25 10.61
CA TYR A 7 16.63 0.26 9.80
C TYR A 7 17.58 0.87 8.76
N ARG A 8 17.44 2.17 8.43
CA ARG A 8 18.28 2.89 7.46
C ARG A 8 19.42 3.68 8.09
N CYS A 9 19.13 4.55 9.05
CA CYS A 9 20.12 5.45 9.65
C CYS A 9 20.60 4.99 11.05
N HIS A 10 19.99 3.94 11.60
CA HIS A 10 20.33 3.36 12.90
C HIS A 10 20.15 4.27 14.12
N THR A 11 19.59 5.48 13.94
CA THR A 11 19.16 6.33 15.05
C THR A 11 18.03 5.67 15.83
N THR A 12 18.00 5.87 17.14
CA THR A 12 16.91 5.41 18.02
C THR A 12 15.59 6.05 17.61
N ILE A 13 14.53 5.24 17.51
CA ILE A 13 13.19 5.70 17.15
C ILE A 13 12.51 6.28 18.39
N GLU A 14 11.92 7.47 18.24
CA GLU A 14 11.06 8.09 19.25
C GLU A 14 9.59 7.92 18.86
N PRO A 15 8.76 7.25 19.68
CA PRO A 15 7.33 7.17 19.45
C PRO A 15 6.65 8.53 19.70
N MET A 16 5.96 9.06 18.69
CA MET A 16 5.21 10.32 18.79
C MET A 16 3.81 10.16 18.21
N VAL A 17 2.81 10.76 18.88
CA VAL A 17 1.44 10.81 18.36
C VAL A 17 1.36 11.93 17.32
N SER A 18 0.96 11.56 16.10
CA SER A 18 0.75 12.50 14.98
C SER A 18 -0.45 12.05 14.14
N LYS A 19 -1.06 13.00 13.43
CA LYS A 19 -2.05 12.69 12.40
C LYS A 19 -1.33 12.11 11.18
N GLN A 20 -1.77 10.96 10.70
CA GLN A 20 -1.15 10.22 9.59
C GLN A 20 -2.23 9.49 8.79
N TRP A 21 -1.89 9.08 7.58
CA TRP A 21 -2.76 8.31 6.70
C TRP A 21 -2.57 6.81 6.93
N PHE A 22 -3.68 6.10 7.15
CA PHE A 22 -3.67 4.67 7.40
C PHE A 22 -4.60 3.93 6.42
N VAL A 23 -4.14 2.76 5.98
CA VAL A 23 -4.99 1.79 5.28
C VAL A 23 -5.45 0.74 6.29
N ARG A 24 -6.77 0.53 6.35
CA ARG A 24 -7.35 -0.52 7.19
C ARG A 24 -7.02 -1.89 6.61
N MET A 25 -6.16 -2.65 7.29
CA MET A 25 -5.59 -3.88 6.71
C MET A 25 -6.47 -5.11 6.90
N GLU A 26 -7.28 -5.15 7.94
CA GLU A 26 -8.15 -6.29 8.25
C GLU A 26 -9.01 -6.80 7.05
N PRO A 27 -9.73 -5.94 6.29
CA PRO A 27 -10.51 -6.39 5.14
C PRO A 27 -9.64 -6.86 3.96
N LEU A 28 -8.43 -6.29 3.81
CA LEU A 28 -7.50 -6.62 2.73
C LEU A 28 -6.73 -7.92 3.01
N ALA A 29 -6.45 -8.21 4.28
CA ALA A 29 -5.70 -9.39 4.69
C ALA A 29 -6.50 -10.68 4.52
N LYS A 30 -7.81 -10.65 4.78
CA LYS A 30 -8.70 -11.83 4.66
C LYS A 30 -8.66 -12.49 3.28
N PRO A 31 -8.91 -11.78 2.16
CA PRO A 31 -8.85 -12.39 0.84
C PRO A 31 -7.42 -12.80 0.45
N ALA A 32 -6.40 -12.05 0.88
CA ALA A 32 -5.00 -12.40 0.61
C ALA A 32 -4.55 -13.67 1.35
N ILE A 33 -5.04 -13.92 2.56
CA ILE A 33 -4.83 -15.19 3.28
C ILE A 33 -5.54 -16.33 2.55
N LYS A 34 -6.78 -16.08 2.09
CA LYS A 34 -7.58 -17.07 1.38
C LYS A 34 -6.91 -17.53 0.09
N ALA A 35 -6.39 -16.60 -0.73
CA ALA A 35 -5.71 -16.91 -1.99
C ALA A 35 -4.53 -17.90 -1.81
N VAL A 36 -3.74 -17.72 -0.74
CA VAL A 36 -2.63 -18.63 -0.44
C VAL A 36 -3.14 -19.96 0.15
N ARG A 37 -4.14 -19.92 1.04
CA ARG A 37 -4.70 -21.11 1.69
C ARG A 37 -5.42 -22.05 0.71
N GLU A 38 -6.03 -21.50 -0.34
CA GLU A 38 -6.71 -22.26 -1.40
C GLU A 38 -5.77 -22.65 -2.55
N GLY A 39 -4.51 -22.21 -2.49
CA GLY A 39 -3.48 -22.57 -3.46
C GLY A 39 -3.55 -21.81 -4.79
N GLU A 40 -4.29 -20.70 -4.85
CA GLU A 40 -4.24 -19.76 -5.98
C GLU A 40 -2.84 -19.14 -6.09
N THR A 41 -2.26 -18.77 -4.94
CA THR A 41 -0.86 -18.35 -4.82
C THR A 41 -0.09 -19.40 -4.02
N LYS A 42 1.05 -19.87 -4.55
CA LYS A 42 1.87 -20.91 -3.90
C LYS A 42 3.25 -20.36 -3.57
N PHE A 43 3.71 -20.58 -2.34
CA PHE A 43 5.08 -20.23 -1.94
C PHE A 43 6.02 -21.41 -2.15
N ILE A 44 7.18 -21.15 -2.76
CA ILE A 44 8.25 -22.13 -2.93
C ILE A 44 9.53 -21.58 -2.27
N PRO A 45 10.11 -22.27 -1.28
CA PRO A 45 9.62 -23.47 -0.60
C PRO A 45 8.39 -23.23 0.30
N GLU A 46 7.53 -24.24 0.44
CA GLU A 46 6.24 -24.19 1.18
C GLU A 46 6.35 -23.71 2.63
N ARG A 47 7.52 -23.89 3.27
CA ARG A 47 7.74 -23.44 4.66
C ARG A 47 7.45 -21.94 4.86
N PHE A 48 7.56 -21.13 3.81
CA PHE A 48 7.33 -19.69 3.89
C PHE A 48 5.85 -19.30 4.03
N GLU A 49 4.90 -20.21 3.73
CA GLU A 49 3.48 -19.97 3.96
C GLU A 49 3.20 -19.72 5.45
N LYS A 50 3.87 -20.47 6.34
CA LYS A 50 3.73 -20.27 7.79
C LYS A 50 4.15 -18.87 8.23
N VAL A 51 5.23 -18.35 7.63
CA VAL A 51 5.71 -16.99 7.90
C VAL A 51 4.68 -15.97 7.38
N TYR A 52 4.20 -16.16 6.16
CA TYR A 52 3.17 -15.31 5.56
C TYR A 52 1.89 -15.26 6.40
N PHE A 53 1.33 -16.41 6.79
CA PHE A 53 0.12 -16.47 7.59
C PHE A 53 0.30 -15.83 8.96
N HIS A 54 1.42 -16.09 9.64
CA HIS A 54 1.70 -15.49 10.94
C HIS A 54 1.67 -13.96 10.87
N TRP A 55 2.25 -13.37 9.82
CA TRP A 55 2.23 -11.92 9.62
C TRP A 55 0.85 -11.39 9.24
N MET A 56 0.18 -12.03 8.27
CA MET A 56 -1.10 -11.54 7.75
C MET A 56 -2.24 -11.67 8.76
N GLU A 57 -2.21 -12.68 9.63
CA GLU A 57 -3.23 -12.87 10.68
C GLU A 57 -3.08 -11.85 11.83
N ASN A 58 -1.89 -11.26 12.01
CA ASN A 58 -1.59 -10.30 13.08
C ASN A 58 -1.37 -8.87 12.57
N ILE A 59 -1.61 -8.62 11.28
CA ILE A 59 -1.31 -7.34 10.64
C ILE A 59 -2.10 -6.19 11.29
N LYS A 60 -1.44 -5.05 11.43
CA LYS A 60 -2.04 -3.80 11.90
C LYS A 60 -2.29 -2.87 10.72
N ASP A 61 -3.14 -1.88 10.94
CA ASP A 61 -3.40 -0.84 9.95
C ASP A 61 -2.10 -0.18 9.52
N TRP A 62 -1.94 -0.05 8.20
CA TRP A 62 -0.67 0.33 7.61
C TRP A 62 -0.61 1.85 7.48
N CYS A 63 0.32 2.48 8.20
CA CYS A 63 0.66 3.88 7.99
C CYS A 63 1.33 4.08 6.63
N ILE A 64 0.65 4.76 5.71
CA ILE A 64 1.10 4.99 4.33
C ILE A 64 1.71 6.37 4.11
N SER A 65 1.56 7.33 5.02
CA SER A 65 2.16 8.66 4.91
C SER A 65 3.60 8.70 5.40
N ARG A 66 4.44 9.50 4.75
CA ARG A 66 5.85 9.69 5.06
C ARG A 66 6.22 11.17 4.90
N GLN A 67 6.88 11.71 5.92
CA GLN A 67 7.44 13.06 5.92
C GLN A 67 8.80 13.06 5.19
N LEU A 68 8.78 12.65 3.93
CA LEU A 68 9.95 12.55 3.05
C LEU A 68 9.75 13.42 1.82
N TRP A 69 10.87 13.89 1.25
CA TRP A 69 10.86 14.68 0.02
C TRP A 69 10.70 13.80 -1.23
N TRP A 70 10.99 12.50 -1.10
CA TRP A 70 10.95 11.55 -2.20
C TRP A 70 9.76 10.59 -2.03
N GLY A 71 8.88 10.59 -3.02
CA GLY A 71 7.73 9.70 -3.10
C GLY A 71 6.59 10.35 -3.88
N HIS A 72 5.51 9.59 -4.08
CA HIS A 72 4.29 10.14 -4.67
C HIS A 72 3.58 10.98 -3.62
N ARG A 73 3.34 12.26 -3.91
CA ARG A 73 2.63 13.16 -2.99
C ARG A 73 1.21 12.66 -2.75
N ILE A 74 0.73 12.69 -1.51
CA ILE A 74 -0.62 12.22 -1.17
C ILE A 74 -1.67 13.11 -1.87
N PRO A 75 -2.65 12.52 -2.58
CA PRO A 75 -3.68 13.27 -3.33
C PRO A 75 -4.83 13.75 -2.43
N ALA A 76 -4.49 14.31 -1.27
CA ALA A 76 -5.43 14.87 -0.30
C ALA A 76 -5.24 16.40 -0.18
N TYR A 77 -6.33 17.13 -0.09
CA TYR A 77 -6.37 18.59 -0.13
C TYR A 77 -7.16 19.10 1.08
N TYR A 78 -6.52 19.88 1.93
CA TYR A 78 -7.10 20.51 3.10
C TYR A 78 -7.74 21.84 2.72
N CYS A 79 -9.01 22.02 3.07
CA CYS A 79 -9.70 23.29 2.89
C CYS A 79 -9.43 24.24 4.05
N GLU A 80 -8.92 25.42 3.74
CA GLU A 80 -8.62 26.45 4.75
C GLU A 80 -9.91 27.13 5.26
N ASP A 81 -10.98 27.12 4.47
CA ASP A 81 -12.25 27.77 4.83
C ASP A 81 -13.07 26.94 5.84
N CYS A 82 -13.05 25.60 5.76
CA CYS A 82 -13.84 24.72 6.63
C CYS A 82 -13.05 23.66 7.39
N GLY A 83 -11.78 23.43 7.05
CA GLY A 83 -10.91 22.42 7.68
C GLY A 83 -11.12 20.98 7.20
N ASP A 84 -12.09 20.72 6.32
CA ASP A 84 -12.32 19.38 5.77
C ASP A 84 -11.27 18.99 4.71
N VAL A 85 -11.20 17.68 4.46
CA VAL A 85 -10.29 17.07 3.49
C VAL A 85 -11.07 16.64 2.25
N THR A 86 -10.55 17.01 1.08
CA THR A 86 -10.98 16.52 -0.23
C THR A 86 -9.90 15.61 -0.80
N VAL A 87 -10.24 14.39 -1.22
CA VAL A 87 -9.29 13.46 -1.87
C VAL A 87 -9.62 13.39 -3.36
N ALA A 88 -8.67 13.70 -4.22
CA ALA A 88 -8.88 13.78 -5.67
C ALA A 88 -7.60 13.47 -6.44
N LYS A 89 -7.71 12.82 -7.60
CA LYS A 89 -6.56 12.46 -8.45
C LYS A 89 -5.77 13.69 -8.91
N ASP A 90 -6.49 14.73 -9.30
CA ASP A 90 -5.97 16.02 -9.73
C ASP A 90 -6.41 17.10 -8.73
N ALA A 91 -5.73 18.25 -8.74
CA ALA A 91 -6.06 19.36 -7.84
C ALA A 91 -7.51 19.83 -8.07
N PRO A 92 -8.39 19.74 -7.07
CA PRO A 92 -9.77 20.18 -7.24
C PRO A 92 -9.86 21.71 -7.21
N ASP A 93 -10.76 22.27 -8.02
CA ASP A 93 -10.98 23.72 -8.06
C ASP A 93 -11.67 24.25 -6.79
N CYS A 94 -12.45 23.40 -6.12
CA CYS A 94 -13.16 23.76 -4.89
C CYS A 94 -13.33 22.58 -3.94
N CYS A 95 -13.52 22.89 -2.65
CA CYS A 95 -13.79 21.92 -1.59
C CYS A 95 -15.15 21.23 -1.84
N CYS A 96 -15.19 19.90 -1.76
CA CYS A 96 -16.42 19.13 -1.97
C CYS A 96 -17.45 19.28 -0.84
N HIS A 97 -17.07 19.89 0.30
CA HIS A 97 -17.94 20.07 1.47
C HIS A 97 -18.55 21.47 1.55
N CYS A 98 -17.76 22.52 1.34
CA CYS A 98 -18.20 23.91 1.51
C CYS A 98 -18.16 24.78 0.23
N GLY A 99 -17.56 24.29 -0.86
CA GLY A 99 -17.38 25.05 -2.10
C GLY A 99 -16.27 26.13 -2.06
N GLY A 100 -15.52 26.22 -0.95
CA GLY A 100 -14.36 27.10 -0.82
C GLY A 100 -13.24 26.76 -1.79
N THR A 101 -12.47 27.76 -2.22
CA THR A 101 -11.41 27.61 -3.24
C THR A 101 -10.00 27.60 -2.64
N HIS A 102 -9.87 27.83 -1.33
CA HIS A 102 -8.57 27.79 -0.64
C HIS A 102 -8.26 26.35 -0.22
N LEU A 103 -7.55 25.65 -1.09
CA LEU A 103 -7.16 24.26 -0.93
C LEU A 103 -5.64 24.11 -0.94
N THR A 104 -5.10 23.45 0.08
CA THR A 104 -3.68 23.14 0.20
C THR A 104 -3.50 21.63 0.20
N GLN A 105 -2.74 21.10 -0.76
CA GLN A 105 -2.44 19.66 -0.84
C GLN A 105 -1.55 19.22 0.33
N ASP A 106 -1.76 18.01 0.83
CA ASP A 106 -0.93 17.37 1.85
C ASP A 106 0.54 17.32 1.41
N GLU A 107 1.46 17.71 2.29
CA GLU A 107 2.90 17.73 2.02
C GLU A 107 3.53 16.34 2.14
N ASP A 108 2.86 15.39 2.79
CA ASP A 108 3.34 14.03 2.94
C ASP A 108 3.41 13.28 1.60
N THR A 109 4.33 12.32 1.55
CA THR A 109 4.46 11.36 0.45
C THR A 109 3.97 9.98 0.85
N LEU A 110 3.59 9.18 -0.14
CA LEU A 110 3.23 7.78 0.03
C LEU A 110 4.47 6.93 0.30
N ASP A 111 4.32 5.94 1.18
CA ASP A 111 5.31 4.90 1.44
C ASP A 111 5.76 4.27 0.12
N THR A 112 7.07 4.05 -0.05
CA THR A 112 7.62 3.41 -1.26
C THR A 112 6.94 2.07 -1.51
N TRP A 113 6.68 1.31 -0.44
CA TRP A 113 5.98 0.04 -0.52
C TRP A 113 4.53 0.13 -1.01
N PHE A 114 3.89 1.30 -0.91
CA PHE A 114 2.56 1.55 -1.49
C PHE A 114 2.60 1.50 -3.00
N SER A 115 3.56 2.18 -3.61
CA SER A 115 3.77 2.10 -5.06
C SER A 115 4.27 0.73 -5.51
N SER A 116 5.21 0.11 -4.77
CA SER A 116 5.77 -1.20 -5.13
C SER A 116 4.75 -2.33 -5.04
N ALA A 117 3.71 -2.19 -4.21
CA ALA A 117 2.62 -3.15 -4.10
C ALA A 117 1.78 -3.24 -5.40
N LEU A 118 1.82 -2.22 -6.25
CA LEU A 118 1.05 -2.17 -7.50
C LEU A 118 1.80 -2.81 -8.68
N TRP A 119 3.07 -3.20 -8.49
CA TRP A 119 3.97 -3.66 -9.56
C TRP A 119 3.38 -4.74 -10.50
N PRO A 120 2.66 -5.78 -10.03
CA PRO A 120 2.21 -6.88 -10.91
C PRO A 120 1.25 -6.45 -12.03
N PHE A 121 0.58 -5.30 -11.88
CA PHE A 121 -0.43 -4.84 -12.81
C PHE A 121 -0.18 -3.41 -13.32
N SER A 122 0.46 -2.54 -12.53
CA SER A 122 0.79 -1.17 -12.97
C SER A 122 1.82 -1.15 -14.11
N THR A 123 2.74 -2.11 -14.12
CA THR A 123 3.73 -2.27 -15.20
C THR A 123 3.13 -2.71 -16.53
N LEU A 124 1.92 -3.27 -16.50
CA LEU A 124 1.16 -3.71 -17.67
C LEU A 124 0.18 -2.64 -18.16
N GLY A 125 0.17 -1.45 -17.56
CA GLY A 125 -0.66 -0.32 -18.00
C GLY A 125 -1.94 -0.10 -17.19
N TRP A 126 -2.17 -0.84 -16.10
CA TRP A 126 -3.21 -0.49 -15.14
C TRP A 126 -2.99 0.95 -14.61
N PRO A 127 -4.04 1.78 -14.47
CA PRO A 127 -5.47 1.43 -14.43
C PRO A 127 -6.17 1.29 -15.79
N GLU A 128 -5.47 1.45 -16.91
CA GLU A 128 -6.05 1.28 -18.24
C GLU A 128 -6.20 -0.20 -18.62
N ASN A 129 -7.21 -0.52 -19.44
CA ASN A 129 -7.48 -1.88 -19.92
C ASN A 129 -6.67 -2.23 -21.18
N THR A 130 -5.35 -2.17 -21.06
CA THR A 130 -4.39 -2.46 -22.13
C THR A 130 -4.43 -3.93 -22.57
N ASP A 131 -3.88 -4.23 -23.74
CA ASP A 131 -3.78 -5.60 -24.23
C ASP A 131 -2.73 -6.41 -23.46
N ASP A 132 -1.65 -5.75 -23.01
CA ASP A 132 -0.63 -6.37 -22.15
C ASP A 132 -1.22 -6.83 -20.81
N LEU A 133 -2.05 -5.99 -20.18
CA LEU A 133 -2.72 -6.36 -18.92
C LEU A 133 -3.63 -7.58 -19.12
N LYS A 134 -4.37 -7.64 -20.23
CA LYS A 134 -5.25 -8.79 -20.52
C LYS A 134 -4.48 -10.07 -20.80
N TYR A 135 -3.33 -9.97 -21.44
CA TYR A 135 -2.55 -11.12 -21.90
C TYR A 135 -1.61 -11.66 -20.82
N PHE A 136 -0.93 -10.79 -20.07
CA PHE A 136 0.14 -11.18 -19.15
C PHE A 136 -0.29 -11.27 -17.67
N TYR A 137 -1.50 -10.82 -17.31
CA TYR A 137 -2.00 -10.88 -15.94
C TYR A 137 -3.14 -11.90 -15.77
N PRO A 138 -3.13 -12.73 -14.71
CA PRO A 138 -2.15 -12.82 -13.62
C PRO A 138 -0.76 -13.34 -14.02
N THR A 139 0.27 -12.95 -13.26
CA THR A 139 1.64 -13.40 -13.48
C THR A 139 1.81 -14.87 -13.08
N SER A 140 2.78 -15.56 -13.68
CA SER A 140 2.97 -17.00 -13.42
C SER A 140 3.94 -17.31 -12.28
N THR A 141 4.97 -16.50 -12.07
CA THR A 141 6.01 -16.74 -11.05
C THR A 141 6.69 -15.45 -10.66
N LEU A 142 6.76 -15.18 -9.36
CA LEU A 142 7.57 -14.12 -8.76
C LEU A 142 8.81 -14.73 -8.10
N VAL A 143 9.99 -14.26 -8.47
CA VAL A 143 11.27 -14.65 -7.85
C VAL A 143 11.79 -13.51 -6.99
N THR A 144 11.99 -13.77 -5.69
CA THR A 144 12.41 -12.75 -4.72
C THR A 144 13.13 -13.36 -3.51
N GLY A 145 13.82 -12.51 -2.74
CA GLY A 145 14.36 -12.84 -1.41
C GLY A 145 13.26 -13.01 -0.37
N TYR A 146 13.50 -13.88 0.62
CA TYR A 146 12.56 -14.18 1.70
C TYR A 146 12.38 -13.01 2.70
N ASP A 147 13.36 -12.10 2.73
CA ASP A 147 13.43 -10.92 3.60
C ASP A 147 12.32 -9.90 3.31
N ILE A 148 11.77 -9.90 2.09
CA ILE A 148 10.71 -8.98 1.67
C ILE A 148 9.37 -9.65 1.40
N ILE A 149 9.17 -10.90 1.86
CA ILE A 149 7.86 -11.57 1.77
C ILE A 149 6.77 -10.72 2.45
N PHE A 150 7.04 -10.22 3.65
CA PHE A 150 6.07 -9.39 4.37
C PHE A 150 5.97 -7.98 3.78
N PHE A 151 7.09 -7.34 3.49
CA PHE A 151 7.10 -5.93 3.06
C PHE A 151 6.64 -5.73 1.61
N TRP A 152 6.81 -6.73 0.75
CA TRP A 152 6.51 -6.59 -0.68
C TRP A 152 5.52 -7.62 -1.18
N VAL A 153 5.82 -8.93 -1.04
CA VAL A 153 4.98 -10.00 -1.64
C VAL A 153 3.57 -9.96 -1.09
N ALA A 154 3.41 -9.88 0.23
CA ALA A 154 2.11 -9.78 0.87
C ALA A 154 1.33 -8.55 0.39
N ARG A 155 2.03 -7.42 0.21
CA ARG A 155 1.43 -6.18 -0.29
C ARG A 155 0.97 -6.27 -1.73
N MET A 156 1.74 -6.94 -2.58
CA MET A 156 1.31 -7.25 -3.95
C MET A 156 0.06 -8.11 -3.96
N ILE A 157 -0.01 -9.18 -3.15
CA ILE A 157 -1.16 -10.09 -3.12
C ILE A 157 -2.44 -9.32 -2.74
N PHE A 158 -2.46 -8.60 -1.61
CA PHE A 158 -3.69 -7.91 -1.21
C PHE A 158 -4.05 -6.75 -2.15
N SER A 159 -3.06 -6.03 -2.70
CA SER A 159 -3.33 -4.89 -3.59
C SER A 159 -3.86 -5.36 -4.94
N ALA A 160 -3.30 -6.44 -5.47
CA ALA A 160 -3.77 -7.09 -6.67
C ALA A 160 -5.21 -7.57 -6.53
N ILE A 161 -5.53 -8.26 -5.43
CA ILE A 161 -6.90 -8.75 -5.20
C ILE A 161 -7.88 -7.58 -5.04
N GLU A 162 -7.50 -6.54 -4.29
CA GLU A 162 -8.36 -5.36 -4.09
C GLU A 162 -8.63 -4.60 -5.39
N GLN A 163 -7.59 -4.38 -6.21
CA GLN A 163 -7.69 -3.54 -7.41
C GLN A 163 -8.16 -4.29 -8.65
N THR A 164 -7.92 -5.60 -8.73
CA THR A 164 -8.16 -6.41 -9.94
C THR A 164 -9.09 -7.60 -9.73
N GLY A 165 -9.42 -7.93 -8.48
CA GLY A 165 -10.21 -9.11 -8.12
C GLY A 165 -9.48 -10.45 -8.31
N LYS A 166 -8.20 -10.44 -8.69
CA LYS A 166 -7.38 -11.65 -8.92
C LYS A 166 -6.10 -11.59 -8.11
N ALA A 167 -5.65 -12.74 -7.63
CA ALA A 167 -4.30 -12.89 -7.08
C ALA A 167 -3.26 -12.67 -8.22
N PRO A 168 -2.12 -12.03 -7.92
CA PRO A 168 -1.12 -11.64 -8.92
C PRO A 168 -0.25 -12.79 -9.37
#